data_AF-A0A958SU00-F1
#
_entry.id   AF-A0A958SU00-F1
#
_cell.length_a   1.000
_cell.length_b   1.000
_cell.length_c   1.000
_cell.angle_alpha   90.00
_cell.angle_beta   90.00
_cell.angle_gamma   90.00
#
_symmetry.space_group_name_H-M   'P 1'
#
loop_
_entity.id
_entity.type
_entity.pdbx_description
1 polymer ?
#
loop_
_entity_poly.entity_id
_entity_poly.type
_entity_poly.pdbx_seq_one_letter_code
_entity_poly.pdbx_strand_id
1 'polypeptide(L)'
;KWNMINSSFITTLPDSWAINKRFIMLPINRWYDTYERVLLGGLTCDSDDYYNSEQHMNAIYLPKYNREKPLYIGFFNTGAYQETIGGFGGLQHCLIPAPKHILIDRDEEGNIKTELFAEQQKSEDLLKILGYGEK
;
A
#
# COMPACT_ATOMS: atom_id res chain seq x y z
N LYS A 1 0.26 13.80 -14.40
CA LYS A 1 -0.50 14.16 -13.18
C LYS A 1 -0.03 13.26 -12.05
N TRP A 2 -0.09 13.75 -10.82
CA TRP A 2 0.21 12.96 -9.63
C TRP A 2 -1.09 12.51 -8.97
N ASN A 3 -1.20 11.21 -8.70
CA ASN A 3 -2.22 10.65 -7.85
C ASN A 3 -1.56 10.17 -6.55
N MET A 4 -2.19 10.46 -5.43
CA MET A 4 -1.74 9.98 -4.12
C MET A 4 -2.47 8.69 -3.78
N ILE A 5 -1.75 7.65 -3.36
CA ILE A 5 -2.37 6.44 -2.82
C ILE A 5 -2.58 6.59 -1.32
N ASN A 6 -3.59 5.95 -0.76
CA ASN A 6 -3.78 5.88 0.70
C ASN A 6 -2.91 4.76 1.31
N SER A 7 -1.59 4.91 1.20
CA SER A 7 -0.55 4.00 1.71
C SER A 7 0.82 4.68 1.49
N SER A 8 1.92 3.96 1.72
CA SER A 8 3.28 4.41 1.44
C SER A 8 4.10 3.29 0.80
N PHE A 9 4.86 3.64 -0.23
CA PHE A 9 5.80 2.75 -0.89
C PHE A 9 7.00 2.44 0.00
N ILE A 10 7.42 3.38 0.85
CA ILE A 10 8.51 3.17 1.80
C ILE A 10 8.11 2.13 2.86
N THR A 11 6.89 2.22 3.41
CA THR A 11 6.48 1.36 4.53
C THR A 11 5.88 0.02 4.07
N THR A 12 5.06 0.03 3.03
CA THR A 12 4.29 -1.15 2.59
C THR A 12 5.01 -1.93 1.48
N LEU A 13 5.89 -1.27 0.71
CA LEU A 13 6.64 -1.88 -0.39
C LEU A 13 8.12 -1.48 -0.34
N PRO A 14 8.83 -1.74 0.79
CA PRO A 14 10.17 -1.22 1.02
C PRO A 14 11.18 -1.60 -0.08
N ASP A 15 11.03 -2.76 -0.73
CA ASP A 15 11.91 -3.13 -1.84
C ASP A 15 11.75 -2.19 -3.07
N SER A 16 10.56 -1.61 -3.28
CA SER A 16 10.33 -0.65 -4.37
C SER A 16 11.15 0.63 -4.15
N TRP A 17 11.30 1.05 -2.90
CA TRP A 17 12.08 2.21 -2.53
C TRP A 17 13.58 1.88 -2.43
N ALA A 18 13.94 0.79 -1.74
CA ALA A 18 15.32 0.48 -1.40
C ALA A 18 16.14 -0.07 -2.57
N ILE A 19 15.54 -0.91 -3.43
CA ILE A 19 16.25 -1.63 -4.50
C ILE A 19 15.56 -1.51 -5.87
N ASN A 20 14.61 -0.57 -6.02
CA ASN A 20 13.85 -0.35 -7.26
C ASN A 20 13.11 -1.61 -7.76
N LYS A 21 12.68 -2.49 -6.85
CA LYS A 21 11.94 -3.69 -7.22
C LYS A 21 10.58 -3.32 -7.81
N ARG A 22 10.20 -4.01 -8.89
CA ARG A 22 8.92 -3.82 -9.55
C ARG A 22 7.92 -4.86 -9.08
N PHE A 23 6.72 -4.40 -8.77
CA PHE A 23 5.58 -5.23 -8.44
C PHE A 23 4.54 -5.13 -9.56
N ILE A 24 3.77 -6.20 -9.72
CA ILE A 24 2.60 -6.18 -10.61
C ILE A 24 1.57 -5.25 -9.96
N MET A 25 1.14 -4.23 -10.68
CA MET A 25 0.17 -3.25 -10.19
C MET A 25 -0.96 -3.13 -11.19
N LEU A 26 -2.20 -3.29 -10.71
CA LEU A 26 -3.41 -3.21 -11.53
C LEU A 26 -4.54 -2.48 -10.78
N PRO A 27 -5.41 -1.73 -11.48
CA PRO A 27 -6.65 -1.28 -10.88
C PRO A 27 -7.54 -2.50 -10.56
N ILE A 28 -8.14 -2.53 -9.37
CA ILE A 28 -9.04 -3.63 -8.95
C ILE A 28 -10.46 -3.40 -9.45
N ASN A 29 -10.83 -2.13 -9.69
CA ASN A 29 -12.12 -1.74 -10.21
C ASN A 29 -11.98 -0.72 -11.36
N ARG A 30 -13.10 -0.37 -11.98
CA ARG A 30 -13.18 0.70 -13.02
C ARG A 30 -12.41 0.40 -14.32
N TRP A 31 -12.31 -0.86 -14.72
CA TRP A 31 -11.52 -1.29 -15.88
C TRP A 31 -11.99 -0.73 -17.23
N TYR A 32 -13.26 -0.33 -17.33
CA TYR A 32 -13.85 0.20 -18.55
C TYR A 32 -13.92 1.73 -18.57
N ASP A 33 -13.40 2.40 -17.52
CA ASP A 33 -13.32 3.85 -17.49
C ASP A 33 -12.18 4.35 -18.40
N THR A 34 -12.19 5.64 -18.74
CA THR A 34 -11.07 6.23 -19.48
C THR A 34 -9.80 6.26 -18.63
N TYR A 35 -8.68 5.84 -19.21
CA TYR A 35 -7.37 5.84 -18.57
C TYR A 35 -6.62 7.15 -18.85
N GLU A 36 -5.74 7.53 -17.92
CA GLU A 36 -4.78 8.62 -18.12
C GLU A 36 -3.41 8.24 -17.56
N ARG A 37 -2.35 8.87 -18.11
CA ARG A 37 -1.00 8.70 -17.58
C ARG A 37 -0.88 9.42 -16.24
N VAL A 38 -0.43 8.68 -15.22
CA VAL A 38 -0.24 9.18 -13.86
C VAL A 38 1.14 8.81 -13.30
N LEU A 39 1.56 9.58 -12.31
CA LEU A 39 2.64 9.25 -11.38
C LEU A 39 1.99 8.97 -10.02
N LEU A 40 2.50 8.00 -9.27
CA LEU A 40 1.95 7.61 -7.97
C LEU A 40 2.89 8.05 -6.85
N GLY A 41 2.36 8.83 -5.91
CA GLY A 41 3.02 9.18 -4.65
C GLY A 41 2.33 8.50 -3.45
N GLY A 42 3.09 8.21 -2.41
CA GLY A 42 2.59 7.75 -1.11
C GLY A 42 2.30 8.91 -0.16
N LEU A 43 1.65 8.63 0.97
CA LEU A 43 1.18 9.65 1.91
C LEU A 43 2.26 10.26 2.80
N THR A 44 3.50 9.76 2.75
CA THR A 44 4.55 10.28 3.62
C THR A 44 4.95 11.70 3.22
N CYS A 45 5.66 12.39 4.10
CA CYS A 45 6.25 13.68 3.78
C CYS A 45 7.58 13.56 3.00
N ASP A 46 8.02 12.34 2.70
CA ASP A 46 9.28 12.07 2.03
C ASP A 46 9.11 12.16 0.51
N SER A 47 10.02 12.89 -0.15
CA SER A 47 10.02 13.03 -1.61
C SER A 47 10.36 11.73 -2.34
N ASP A 48 10.95 10.74 -1.66
CA ASP A 48 11.29 9.44 -2.22
C ASP A 48 10.11 8.44 -2.16
N ASP A 49 8.98 8.82 -1.57
CA ASP A 49 7.79 7.98 -1.49
C ASP A 49 6.94 8.07 -2.77
N TYR A 50 7.46 7.51 -3.84
CA TYR A 50 6.76 7.36 -5.10
C TYR A 50 7.00 5.98 -5.69
N TYR A 51 6.11 5.58 -6.60
CA TYR A 51 6.29 4.38 -7.38
C TYR A 51 6.84 4.71 -8.77
N ASN A 52 8.05 4.18 -9.06
CA ASN A 52 8.69 4.21 -10.37
C ASN A 52 9.03 5.63 -10.90
N SER A 53 10.14 6.22 -10.42
CA SER A 53 10.64 7.55 -10.83
C SER A 53 11.24 7.62 -12.22
N GLU A 54 11.59 6.49 -12.85
CA GLU A 54 12.25 6.54 -14.14
C GLU A 54 11.29 7.06 -15.20
N GLN A 55 11.38 8.38 -15.44
CA GLN A 55 10.57 9.14 -16.38
C GLN A 55 10.62 8.57 -17.82
N HIS A 56 11.62 7.74 -18.10
CA HIS A 56 11.91 7.19 -19.42
C HIS A 56 11.38 5.77 -19.67
N MET A 57 10.94 5.01 -18.65
CA MET A 57 10.76 3.56 -18.86
C MET A 57 9.52 2.91 -18.25
N ASN A 58 8.43 3.61 -17.91
CA ASN A 58 7.05 3.07 -18.01
C ASN A 58 6.03 4.09 -17.52
N ALA A 59 5.23 4.63 -18.43
CA ALA A 59 4.07 5.41 -18.06
C ALA A 59 3.04 4.51 -17.36
N ILE A 60 2.69 4.83 -16.10
CA ILE A 60 1.58 4.18 -15.40
C ILE A 60 0.28 4.76 -15.96
N TYR A 61 -0.63 3.88 -16.39
CA TYR A 61 -1.97 4.26 -16.82
C TYR A 61 -3.00 3.72 -15.82
N LEU A 62 -3.82 4.62 -15.28
CA LEU A 62 -4.91 4.26 -14.39
C LEU A 62 -6.22 4.94 -14.82
N PRO A 63 -7.38 4.42 -14.41
CA PRO A 63 -8.65 5.11 -14.57
C PRO A 63 -8.56 6.55 -14.04
N LYS A 64 -9.12 7.50 -14.79
CA LYS A 64 -9.14 8.92 -14.41
C LYS A 64 -9.68 9.10 -13.00
N TYR A 65 -8.99 9.93 -12.20
CA TYR A 65 -9.42 10.20 -10.83
C TYR A 65 -10.83 10.80 -10.82
N ASN A 66 -11.68 10.29 -9.92
CA ASN A 66 -13.02 10.80 -9.69
C ASN A 66 -13.32 10.71 -8.19
N ARG A 67 -13.62 11.85 -7.55
CA ARG A 67 -13.87 11.95 -6.11
C ARG A 67 -15.10 11.16 -5.66
N GLU A 68 -16.08 11.00 -6.53
CA GLU A 68 -17.33 10.26 -6.26
C GLU A 68 -17.21 8.77 -6.56
N LYS A 69 -16.15 8.35 -7.27
CA LYS A 69 -15.97 6.96 -7.71
C LYS A 69 -14.60 6.42 -7.27
N PRO A 70 -14.50 5.77 -6.10
CA PRO A 70 -13.23 5.31 -5.55
C PRO A 70 -12.52 4.35 -6.51
N LEU A 71 -11.21 4.50 -6.62
CA LEU A 71 -10.33 3.62 -7.39
C LEU A 71 -9.47 2.83 -6.40
N TYR A 72 -9.56 1.51 -6.47
CA TYR A 72 -8.72 0.60 -5.70
C TYR A 72 -7.59 0.09 -6.59
N ILE A 73 -6.38 0.04 -6.05
CA ILE A 73 -5.17 -0.42 -6.73
C ILE A 73 -4.63 -1.62 -5.96
N GLY A 74 -4.34 -2.70 -6.67
CA GLY A 74 -3.71 -3.88 -6.10
C GLY A 74 -2.24 -3.94 -6.50
N PHE A 75 -1.39 -4.24 -5.52
CA PHE A 75 -0.01 -4.64 -5.73
C PHE A 75 0.09 -6.15 -5.46
N PHE A 76 0.73 -6.87 -6.37
CA PHE A 76 0.86 -8.33 -6.32
C PHE A 76 2.33 -8.74 -6.31
N ASN A 77 2.58 -10.00 -5.91
CA ASN A 77 3.91 -10.55 -5.65
C ASN A 77 4.63 -9.87 -4.48
N THR A 78 3.88 -9.45 -3.46
CA THR A 78 4.38 -8.74 -2.28
C THR A 78 4.61 -9.66 -1.07
N GLY A 79 4.21 -10.94 -1.12
CA GLY A 79 4.22 -11.82 0.07
C GLY A 79 5.60 -12.26 0.57
N ALA A 80 6.69 -11.73 0.03
CA ALA A 80 8.05 -12.00 0.51
C ALA A 80 8.74 -10.67 0.85
N TYR A 81 9.39 -10.66 2.01
CA TYR A 81 10.17 -9.55 2.58
C TYR A 81 9.39 -8.28 2.95
N GLN A 82 8.31 -7.91 2.26
CA GLN A 82 7.71 -6.57 2.42
C GLN A 82 7.22 -6.32 3.85
N GLU A 83 6.53 -7.28 4.46
CA GLU A 83 6.01 -7.16 5.82
C GLU A 83 7.14 -7.17 6.87
N THR A 84 8.16 -8.02 6.67
CA THR A 84 9.27 -8.14 7.63
C THR A 84 10.19 -6.93 7.58
N ILE A 85 10.57 -6.48 6.37
CA ILE A 85 11.44 -5.30 6.18
C ILE A 85 10.67 -4.02 6.52
N GLY A 86 9.38 -3.96 6.16
CA GLY A 86 8.50 -2.87 6.54
C GLY A 86 8.29 -2.78 8.05
N GLY A 87 8.61 -3.83 8.82
CA GLY A 87 8.53 -3.79 10.28
C GLY A 87 7.08 -3.89 10.77
N PHE A 88 6.31 -4.84 10.26
CA PHE A 88 4.93 -5.11 10.68
C PHE A 88 4.78 -5.11 12.21
N GLY A 89 3.80 -4.34 12.72
CA GLY A 89 3.57 -4.15 14.16
C GLY A 89 4.55 -3.21 14.87
N GLY A 90 5.59 -2.73 14.19
CA GLY A 90 6.58 -1.78 14.68
C GLY A 90 6.24 -0.33 14.36
N LEU A 91 7.28 0.52 14.38
CA LEU A 91 7.19 1.91 13.95
C LEU A 91 7.41 2.03 12.44
N GLN A 92 6.60 2.87 11.82
CA GLN A 92 6.62 3.10 10.38
C GLN A 92 7.11 4.52 10.08
N HIS A 93 7.65 4.72 8.88
CA HIS A 93 8.02 6.05 8.40
C HIS A 93 6.79 6.99 8.46
N CYS A 94 7.01 8.22 8.94
CA CYS A 94 5.94 9.19 9.26
C CYS A 94 4.85 8.69 10.22
N LEU A 95 5.08 7.63 11.01
CA LEU A 95 4.09 7.03 11.89
C LEU A 95 2.80 6.63 11.14
N ILE A 96 2.91 6.29 9.85
CA ILE A 96 1.78 5.80 9.06
C ILE A 96 1.37 4.45 9.64
N PRO A 97 0.10 4.26 10.05
CA PRO A 97 -0.30 3.01 10.67
C PRO A 97 -0.23 1.83 9.71
N ALA A 98 0.22 0.67 10.20
CA ALA A 98 0.18 -0.56 9.44
C ALA A 98 -1.28 -0.93 9.09
N PRO A 99 -1.56 -1.34 7.83
CA PRO A 99 -2.91 -1.66 7.38
C PRO A 99 -3.46 -2.94 8.02
N LYS A 100 -4.78 -3.14 7.90
CA LYS A 100 -5.43 -4.39 8.28
C LYS A 100 -4.91 -5.56 7.45
N HIS A 101 -4.77 -6.72 8.07
CA HIS A 101 -4.40 -7.97 7.40
C HIS A 101 -5.56 -8.94 7.46
N ILE A 102 -5.98 -9.44 6.29
CA ILE A 102 -7.10 -10.36 6.15
C ILE A 102 -6.57 -11.63 5.48
N LEU A 103 -6.87 -12.78 6.06
CA LEU A 103 -6.67 -14.08 5.44
C LEU A 103 -7.91 -14.42 4.63
N ILE A 104 -7.69 -14.81 3.38
CA ILE A 104 -8.75 -15.22 2.48
C ILE A 104 -8.46 -16.67 2.12
N ASP A 105 -9.41 -17.55 2.44
CA ASP A 105 -9.34 -18.98 2.17
C ASP A 105 -10.54 -19.42 1.34
N ARG A 106 -10.47 -20.63 0.79
CA ARG A 106 -11.55 -21.27 0.04
C ARG A 106 -11.84 -22.64 0.65
N ASP A 107 -13.08 -22.86 1.05
CA ASP A 107 -13.48 -24.15 1.61
C ASP A 107 -13.65 -25.25 0.55
N GLU A 108 -13.92 -26.48 1.02
CA GLU A 108 -14.11 -27.67 0.16
C GLU A 108 -15.26 -27.51 -0.84
N GLU A 109 -16.25 -26.66 -0.54
CA GLU A 109 -17.39 -26.36 -1.41
C GLU A 109 -17.10 -25.20 -2.38
N GLY A 110 -15.93 -24.55 -2.26
CA GLY A 110 -15.52 -23.43 -3.09
C GLY A 110 -15.97 -22.06 -2.59
N ASN A 111 -16.58 -21.96 -1.41
CA ASN A 111 -16.97 -20.69 -0.82
C ASN A 111 -15.76 -19.93 -0.28
N ILE A 112 -15.77 -18.62 -0.43
CA ILE A 112 -14.71 -17.74 0.11
C ILE A 112 -14.96 -17.53 1.59
N LYS A 113 -13.97 -17.84 2.43
CA LYS A 113 -13.94 -17.52 3.86
C LYS A 113 -12.90 -16.44 4.11
N THR A 114 -13.22 -15.50 4.99
CA THR A 114 -12.30 -14.42 5.36
C THR A 114 -12.14 -14.33 6.87
N GLU A 115 -10.90 -14.22 7.32
CA GLU A 115 -10.54 -14.04 8.73
C GLU A 115 -9.70 -12.78 8.89
N LEU A 116 -9.95 -12.02 9.96
CA LEU A 116 -9.11 -10.87 10.29
C LEU A 116 -7.89 -11.34 11.10
N PHE A 117 -6.71 -11.28 10.48
CA PHE A 117 -5.45 -11.65 11.14
C PHE A 117 -4.93 -10.54 12.05
N ALA A 118 -4.98 -9.29 11.57
CA ALA A 118 -4.54 -8.14 12.34
C ALA A 118 -5.39 -6.90 12.03
N GLU A 119 -5.77 -6.19 13.08
CA GLU A 119 -6.39 -4.87 12.98
C GLU A 119 -5.40 -3.83 12.47
N GLN A 120 -5.95 -2.71 11.99
CA GLN A 120 -5.12 -1.56 11.62
C GLN A 120 -4.47 -1.02 12.89
N GLN A 121 -3.17 -0.78 12.83
CA GLN A 121 -2.44 -0.19 13.94
C GLN A 121 -3.05 1.17 14.29
N LYS A 122 -3.10 1.51 15.57
CA LYS A 122 -3.61 2.82 16.02
C LYS A 122 -2.47 3.75 16.37
N SER A 123 -2.78 5.05 16.43
CA SER A 123 -1.87 6.08 16.94
C SER A 123 -1.37 5.74 18.34
N GLU A 124 -2.24 5.20 19.20
CA GLU A 124 -1.88 4.84 20.57
C GLU A 124 -0.86 3.71 20.62
N ASP A 125 -0.95 2.73 19.72
CA ASP A 125 0.01 1.62 19.63
C ASP A 125 1.40 2.12 19.27
N LEU A 126 1.48 3.05 18.30
CA LEU A 126 2.73 3.68 17.87
C LEU A 126 3.37 4.51 18.99
N LEU A 127 2.56 5.33 19.67
CA LEU A 127 3.00 6.13 20.81
C LEU A 127 3.51 5.25 21.95
N LYS A 128 2.83 4.13 22.24
CA LYS A 128 3.28 3.16 23.24
C LYS A 128 4.64 2.56 22.90
N ILE A 129 4.91 2.22 21.64
CA ILE A 129 6.22 1.71 21.20
C ILE A 129 7.32 2.76 21.40
N LEU A 130 7.00 4.04 21.18
CA LEU A 130 7.88 5.17 21.46
C LEU A 130 8.07 5.47 22.96
N GLY A 131 7.39 4.75 23.85
CA GLY A 131 7.44 4.97 25.29
C GLY A 131 6.50 6.07 25.79
N TYR A 132 5.59 6.57 24.95
CA TYR A 132 4.52 7.47 25.36
C TYR A 132 3.32 6.64 25.85
N GLY A 133 3.12 6.59 27.16
CA GLY A 133 2.04 5.85 27.83
C GLY A 133 2.24 5.88 29.36
N GLU A 134 1.22 5.50 30.12
CA GLU A 134 1.30 5.48 31.59
C GLU A 134 2.45 4.58 32.07
N LYS A 135 3.26 5.11 33.00
CA LYS A 135 4.14 4.32 33.87
C LYS A 135 3.33 3.59 34.92
#